data_AF-A0A428R000-F1
#
_entry.id   AF-A0A428R000-F1
#
_cell.length_a   1.000
_cell.length_b   1.000
_cell.length_c   1.000
_cell.angle_alpha   90.00
_cell.angle_beta   90.00
_cell.angle_gamma   90.00
#
_symmetry.space_group_name_H-M   'P 1'
#
loop_
_entity.id
_entity.type
_entity.pdbx_description
1 polymer ?
#
loop_
_entity_poly.entity_id
_entity_poly.type
_entity_poly.pdbx_seq_one_letter_code
_entity_poly.pdbx_strand_id
1 'polypeptide(L)'
;MGPYYSHTLLNAILSHSIRWGKSDPSTKRLLDQSYDGGAVFAKHARSMLFDELSRGVCTIPTVQTLLLLSAQECGHGNTTQAWIYSGIAFRLIDHLGICVDGQRYPGSVHLSDEEVEIRHRLFWSCYFWDKIISLYLGRSPSMQHSLVSPPQIIMDDSAENELWVPFDSLHGGDWKYPPATAHSTSCFMSACRLSVIFNEILIHMYDPLCQNTEQEMQECLQSQDPAMKMWWDQLPPHLKIDPLALPALAPPSHIVTMNALYHTFRILLFRPMLSWQVHPGDDGPHPMQNHLVECVTSATAIIAIFDLFCRTFTINHCVLSLSYSVYIAATIFLLQVQATPEDQQAVRKLNFCIHALHQIKFVNPGKWNIVRAVFNSNHL
;
A
#
# COMPACT_ATOMS: atom_id res chain seq x y z
N MET A 1 17.66 -21.43 17.92
CA MET A 1 16.94 -20.46 17.06
C MET A 1 15.61 -21.10 16.67
N GLY A 2 14.53 -20.33 16.66
CA GLY A 2 13.18 -20.86 16.39
C GLY A 2 12.95 -21.22 14.91
N PRO A 3 11.85 -21.93 14.58
CA PRO A 3 11.57 -22.43 13.24
C PRO A 3 11.31 -21.33 12.18
N TYR A 4 10.96 -20.11 12.62
CA TYR A 4 10.69 -18.96 11.75
C TYR A 4 11.85 -17.96 11.65
N TYR A 5 13.04 -18.36 12.09
CA TYR A 5 14.25 -17.56 11.95
C TYR A 5 15.10 -18.04 10.77
N SER A 6 15.65 -17.11 9.99
CA SER A 6 16.82 -17.37 9.14
C SER A 6 17.75 -16.17 9.09
N HIS A 7 19.05 -16.41 8.90
CA HIS A 7 20.01 -15.32 8.68
C HIS A 7 19.65 -14.49 7.44
N THR A 8 19.08 -15.15 6.44
CA THR A 8 18.54 -14.53 5.22
C THR A 8 17.44 -13.53 5.53
N LEU A 9 16.45 -13.92 6.33
CA LEU A 9 15.37 -13.04 6.77
C LEU A 9 15.89 -11.89 7.62
N LEU A 10 16.79 -12.15 8.57
CA LEU A 10 17.38 -11.09 9.40
C LEU A 10 18.08 -10.02 8.55
N ASN A 11 18.85 -10.42 7.54
CA ASN A 11 19.49 -9.48 6.63
C ASN A 11 18.45 -8.68 5.81
N ALA A 12 17.36 -9.30 5.38
CA ALA A 12 16.28 -8.58 4.69
C ALA A 12 15.58 -7.57 5.61
N ILE A 13 15.31 -7.93 6.88
CA ILE A 13 14.73 -7.02 7.89
C ILE A 13 15.65 -5.82 8.10
N LEU A 14 16.95 -6.04 8.32
CA LEU A 14 17.92 -4.96 8.51
C LEU A 14 18.00 -4.06 7.28
N SER A 15 18.11 -4.67 6.09
CA SER A 15 18.14 -3.95 4.81
C SER A 15 16.92 -3.03 4.65
N HIS A 16 15.72 -3.54 4.93
CA HIS A 16 14.49 -2.76 4.83
C HIS A 16 14.42 -1.65 5.90
N SER A 17 14.98 -1.90 7.08
CA SER A 17 14.89 -1.04 8.26
C SER A 17 15.86 0.15 8.27
N ILE A 18 17.01 0.01 7.60
CA ILE A 18 18.09 1.02 7.58
C ILE A 18 17.61 2.41 7.16
N ARG A 19 16.62 2.50 6.26
CA ARG A 19 16.10 3.79 5.79
C ARG A 19 15.55 4.68 6.91
N TRP A 20 15.05 4.08 7.99
CA TRP A 20 14.58 4.80 9.17
C TRP A 20 15.69 5.00 10.21
N GLY A 21 16.70 4.13 10.25
CA GLY A 21 17.84 4.26 11.16
C GLY A 21 18.87 5.34 10.79
N LYS A 22 18.86 5.84 9.54
CA LYS A 22 19.87 6.81 9.05
C LYS A 22 19.75 8.22 9.63
N SER A 23 18.62 8.55 10.25
CA SER A 23 18.40 9.82 10.95
C SER A 23 19.23 9.90 12.24
N ASP A 24 19.46 8.77 12.90
CA ASP A 24 20.33 8.67 14.07
C ASP A 24 21.82 8.75 13.66
N PRO A 25 22.58 9.76 14.14
CA PRO A 25 23.99 9.92 13.82
C PRO A 25 24.85 8.71 14.20
N SER A 26 24.51 8.02 15.29
CA SER A 26 25.30 6.89 15.79
C SER A 26 25.18 5.68 14.87
N THR A 27 23.94 5.34 14.49
CA THR A 27 23.59 4.28 13.56
C THR A 27 24.15 4.59 12.18
N LYS A 28 23.98 5.82 11.69
CA LYS A 28 24.54 6.25 10.40
C LYS A 28 26.05 6.03 10.34
N ARG A 29 26.79 6.49 11.37
CA ARG A 29 28.24 6.31 11.44
C ARG A 29 28.64 4.84 11.41
N LEU A 30 27.94 3.98 12.16
CA LEU A 30 28.20 2.54 12.17
C LEU A 30 27.97 1.91 10.80
N LEU A 31 26.87 2.26 10.14
CA LEU A 31 26.53 1.77 8.80
C LEU A 31 27.59 2.18 7.77
N ASP A 32 28.02 3.44 7.79
CA ASP A 32 29.00 3.98 6.84
C ASP A 32 30.40 3.37 7.05
N GLN A 33 30.80 3.13 8.31
CA GLN A 33 32.14 2.60 8.63
C GLN A 33 32.28 1.09 8.44
N SER A 34 31.21 0.31 8.72
CA SER A 34 31.33 -1.16 8.84
C SER A 34 30.41 -1.95 7.92
N TYR A 35 29.41 -1.32 7.30
CA TYR A 35 28.35 -2.03 6.57
C TYR A 35 28.05 -1.45 5.18
N ASP A 36 28.99 -0.71 4.58
CA ASP A 36 28.83 -0.09 3.25
C ASP A 36 27.55 0.76 3.15
N GLY A 37 27.33 1.62 4.15
CA GLY A 37 26.12 2.44 4.27
C GLY A 37 24.82 1.64 4.43
N GLY A 38 24.94 0.35 4.78
CA GLY A 38 23.86 -0.63 4.91
C GLY A 38 23.62 -1.50 3.65
N ALA A 39 24.31 -1.26 2.53
CA ALA A 39 24.09 -1.99 1.28
C ALA A 39 24.43 -3.49 1.39
N VAL A 40 25.31 -3.84 2.32
CA VAL A 40 25.75 -5.22 2.57
C VAL A 40 24.61 -6.15 2.95
N PHE A 41 23.62 -5.68 3.73
CA PHE A 41 22.52 -6.52 4.20
C PHE A 41 21.62 -6.96 3.03
N ALA A 42 21.29 -6.05 2.12
CA ALA A 42 20.53 -6.37 0.91
C ALA A 42 21.27 -7.39 0.04
N LYS A 43 22.60 -7.19 -0.11
CA LYS A 43 23.47 -8.07 -0.89
C LYS A 43 23.51 -9.48 -0.30
N HIS A 44 23.70 -9.59 1.01
CA HIS A 44 23.72 -10.86 1.72
C HIS A 44 22.37 -11.57 1.68
N ALA A 45 21.27 -10.86 1.93
CA ALA A 45 19.92 -11.41 1.84
C ALA A 45 19.65 -12.03 0.47
N ARG A 46 19.95 -11.31 -0.63
CA ARG A 46 19.78 -11.86 -2.00
C ARG A 46 20.68 -13.06 -2.26
N SER A 47 21.96 -12.98 -1.90
CA SER A 47 22.91 -14.06 -2.16
C SER A 47 22.51 -15.35 -1.45
N MET A 48 22.15 -15.26 -0.16
CA MET A 48 21.75 -16.43 0.62
C MET A 48 20.39 -16.97 0.16
N LEU A 49 19.43 -16.09 -0.14
CA LEU A 49 18.10 -16.49 -0.63
C LEU A 49 18.19 -17.35 -1.90
N PHE A 50 18.95 -16.92 -2.91
CA PHE A 50 19.05 -17.68 -4.15
C PHE A 50 19.91 -18.95 -4.02
N ASP A 51 20.87 -18.98 -3.09
CA ASP A 51 21.61 -20.19 -2.73
C ASP A 51 20.73 -21.20 -1.94
N GLU A 52 19.86 -20.73 -1.06
CA GLU A 52 18.86 -21.57 -0.39
C GLU A 52 17.86 -22.16 -1.39
N LEU A 53 17.30 -21.33 -2.28
CA LEU A 53 16.36 -21.79 -3.30
C LEU A 53 16.99 -22.79 -4.28
N SER A 54 18.26 -22.60 -4.68
CA SER A 54 18.95 -23.53 -5.59
C SER A 54 19.15 -24.92 -4.97
N ARG A 55 19.19 -25.00 -3.64
CA ARG A 55 19.24 -26.25 -2.86
C ARG A 55 17.86 -26.82 -2.54
N GLY A 56 16.78 -26.20 -3.02
CA GLY A 56 15.41 -26.63 -2.78
C GLY A 56 14.84 -26.22 -1.43
N VAL A 57 15.47 -25.29 -0.71
CA VAL A 57 14.93 -24.78 0.57
C VAL A 57 13.78 -23.80 0.27
N CYS A 58 12.58 -24.16 0.72
CA CYS A 58 11.41 -23.29 0.68
C CYS A 58 10.72 -23.29 2.04
N THR A 59 10.72 -22.15 2.72
CA THR A 59 10.16 -21.99 4.07
C THR A 59 9.40 -20.67 4.20
N ILE A 60 8.64 -20.49 5.27
CA ILE A 60 7.97 -19.23 5.58
C ILE A 60 8.97 -18.04 5.61
N PRO A 61 10.14 -18.14 6.26
CA PRO A 61 11.17 -17.09 6.20
C PRO A 61 11.66 -16.76 4.78
N THR A 62 11.69 -17.74 3.87
CA THR A 62 12.03 -17.52 2.46
C THR A 62 11.03 -16.56 1.79
N VAL A 63 9.73 -16.79 2.01
CA VAL A 63 8.66 -15.91 1.49
C VAL A 63 8.71 -14.54 2.13
N GLN A 64 8.86 -14.45 3.46
CA GLN A 64 8.97 -13.18 4.18
C GLN A 64 10.16 -12.34 3.68
N THR A 65 11.31 -12.99 3.42
CA THR A 65 12.49 -12.35 2.83
C THR A 65 12.16 -11.76 1.46
N LEU A 66 11.51 -12.53 0.58
CA LEU A 66 11.12 -12.07 -0.76
C LEU A 66 10.17 -10.88 -0.72
N LEU A 67 9.19 -10.87 0.19
CA LEU A 67 8.28 -9.73 0.36
C LEU A 67 9.02 -8.46 0.80
N LEU A 68 9.91 -8.56 1.79
CA LEU A 68 10.69 -7.43 2.29
C LEU A 68 11.63 -6.85 1.22
N LEU A 69 12.31 -7.74 0.47
CA LEU A 69 13.15 -7.35 -0.66
C LEU A 69 12.31 -6.72 -1.78
N SER A 70 11.15 -7.29 -2.11
CA SER A 70 10.23 -6.73 -3.11
C SER A 70 9.82 -5.30 -2.76
N ALA A 71 9.37 -5.07 -1.52
CA ALA A 71 8.98 -3.74 -1.04
C ALA A 71 10.15 -2.75 -1.00
N GLN A 72 11.35 -3.21 -0.68
CA GLN A 72 12.56 -2.39 -0.74
C GLN A 72 12.92 -1.98 -2.17
N GLU A 73 12.99 -2.93 -3.10
CA GLU A 73 13.33 -2.65 -4.49
C GLU A 73 12.28 -1.76 -5.14
N CYS A 74 11.01 -1.92 -4.78
CA CYS A 74 9.94 -1.01 -5.15
C CYS A 74 10.24 0.42 -4.65
N GLY A 75 10.58 0.58 -3.37
CA GLY A 75 10.98 1.89 -2.82
C GLY A 75 12.20 2.53 -3.51
N HIS A 76 13.12 1.72 -4.05
CA HIS A 76 14.28 2.21 -4.81
C HIS A 76 14.00 2.45 -6.30
N GLY A 77 12.80 2.13 -6.79
CA GLY A 77 12.45 2.26 -8.20
C GLY A 77 12.95 1.11 -9.08
N ASN A 78 13.47 0.03 -8.49
CA ASN A 78 13.91 -1.19 -9.18
C ASN A 78 12.70 -2.09 -9.48
N THR A 79 11.81 -1.60 -10.35
CA THR A 79 10.49 -2.20 -10.63
C THR A 79 10.56 -3.67 -11.06
N THR A 80 11.54 -4.03 -11.90
CA THR A 80 11.74 -5.42 -12.34
C THR A 80 12.05 -6.36 -11.18
N GLN A 81 12.98 -5.98 -10.29
CA GLN A 81 13.33 -6.81 -9.14
C GLN A 81 12.16 -6.89 -8.16
N ALA A 82 11.49 -5.77 -7.90
CA ALA A 82 10.31 -5.73 -7.05
C ALA A 82 9.23 -6.72 -7.53
N TRP A 83 8.94 -6.72 -8.83
CA TRP A 83 7.95 -7.62 -9.43
C TRP A 83 8.39 -9.09 -9.42
N ILE A 84 9.66 -9.38 -9.75
CA ILE A 84 10.14 -10.76 -9.75
C ILE A 84 10.12 -11.34 -8.34
N TYR A 85 10.60 -10.60 -7.33
CA TYR A 85 10.65 -11.10 -5.96
C TYR A 85 9.26 -11.35 -5.38
N SER A 86 8.30 -10.46 -5.64
CA SER A 86 6.90 -10.68 -5.25
C SER A 86 6.29 -11.88 -5.96
N GLY A 87 6.47 -12.01 -7.29
CA GLY A 87 5.99 -13.15 -8.05
C GLY A 87 6.55 -14.50 -7.58
N ILE A 88 7.83 -14.55 -7.18
CA ILE A 88 8.41 -15.75 -6.55
C ILE A 88 7.70 -16.00 -5.21
N ALA A 89 7.54 -14.99 -4.35
CA ALA A 89 6.85 -15.14 -3.05
C ALA A 89 5.44 -15.72 -3.22
N PHE A 90 4.66 -15.20 -4.16
CA PHE A 90 3.28 -15.63 -4.42
C PHE A 90 3.20 -17.08 -4.91
N ARG A 91 4.17 -17.53 -5.71
CA ARG A 91 4.26 -18.94 -6.12
C ARG A 91 4.73 -19.85 -4.99
N LEU A 92 5.58 -19.36 -4.09
CA LEU A 92 6.08 -20.16 -2.97
C LEU A 92 5.03 -20.36 -1.87
N ILE A 93 4.13 -19.41 -1.62
CA ILE A 93 3.01 -19.66 -0.68
C ILE A 93 2.06 -20.73 -1.19
N ASP A 94 1.86 -20.82 -2.51
CA ASP A 94 1.10 -21.90 -3.14
C ASP A 94 1.82 -23.25 -3.00
N HIS A 95 3.13 -23.27 -3.28
CA HIS A 95 3.97 -24.44 -3.06
C HIS A 95 3.95 -24.95 -1.60
N LEU A 96 3.85 -24.04 -0.62
CA LEU A 96 3.75 -24.37 0.81
C LEU A 96 2.33 -24.73 1.27
N GLY A 97 1.34 -24.72 0.37
CA GLY A 97 -0.07 -24.98 0.67
C GLY A 97 -0.74 -23.91 1.51
N ILE A 98 -0.18 -22.69 1.60
CA ILE A 98 -0.67 -21.60 2.46
C ILE A 98 -1.91 -20.92 1.86
N CYS A 99 -2.11 -21.02 0.54
CA CYS A 99 -3.28 -20.48 -0.14
C CYS A 99 -4.61 -21.17 0.22
N VAL A 100 -4.55 -22.31 0.91
CA VAL A 100 -5.71 -23.10 1.31
C VAL A 100 -5.80 -23.16 2.84
N ASP A 101 -6.96 -22.81 3.37
CA ASP A 101 -7.30 -22.98 4.78
C ASP A 101 -7.52 -24.47 5.09
N GLY A 102 -6.44 -25.15 5.45
CA GLY A 102 -6.42 -26.58 5.75
C GLY A 102 -7.34 -26.99 6.90
N GLN A 103 -7.71 -26.08 7.80
CA GLN A 103 -8.60 -26.38 8.93
C GLN A 103 -10.04 -26.70 8.50
N ARG A 104 -10.40 -26.40 7.24
CA ARG A 104 -11.73 -26.67 6.70
C ARG A 104 -11.94 -28.10 6.23
N TYR A 105 -10.88 -28.91 6.13
CA TYR A 105 -10.94 -30.24 5.56
C TYR A 105 -10.73 -31.32 6.63
N PRO A 106 -11.64 -32.32 6.72
CA PRO A 106 -11.45 -33.47 7.60
C PRO A 106 -10.16 -34.23 7.25
N GLY A 107 -9.32 -34.51 8.25
CA GLY A 107 -8.07 -35.25 8.06
C GLY A 107 -6.87 -34.41 7.60
N SER A 108 -6.97 -33.07 7.65
CA SER A 108 -5.81 -32.20 7.47
C SER A 108 -4.79 -32.36 8.59
N VAL A 109 -3.53 -32.03 8.30
CA VAL A 109 -2.46 -32.04 9.30
C VAL A 109 -2.81 -31.04 10.40
N HIS A 110 -2.82 -31.50 11.65
CA HIS A 110 -2.98 -30.61 12.80
C HIS A 110 -1.78 -29.65 12.87
N LEU A 111 -2.02 -28.41 12.49
CA LEU A 111 -1.13 -27.28 12.74
C LEU A 111 -1.46 -26.70 14.11
N SER A 112 -0.44 -26.20 14.81
CA SER A 112 -0.63 -25.39 16.01
C SER A 112 -1.33 -24.06 15.68
N ASP A 113 -1.98 -23.44 16.67
CA ASP A 113 -2.63 -22.13 16.49
C ASP A 113 -1.63 -21.06 16.01
N GLU A 114 -0.40 -21.08 16.54
CA GLU A 114 0.68 -20.18 16.11
C GLU A 114 1.04 -20.39 14.63
N GLU A 115 1.15 -21.65 14.17
CA GLU A 115 1.42 -21.98 12.77
C GLU A 115 0.30 -21.48 11.84
N VAL A 116 -0.95 -21.65 12.25
CA VAL A 116 -2.12 -21.18 11.51
C VAL A 116 -2.08 -19.66 11.37
N GLU A 117 -1.85 -18.94 12.46
CA GLU A 117 -1.79 -17.47 12.47
C GLU A 117 -0.66 -16.92 11.59
N ILE A 118 0.54 -17.54 11.64
CA ILE A 118 1.67 -17.14 10.80
C ILE A 118 1.35 -17.34 9.32
N ARG A 119 0.72 -18.47 8.96
CA ARG A 119 0.32 -18.77 7.57
C ARG A 119 -0.76 -17.80 7.08
N HIS A 120 -1.76 -17.51 7.89
CA HIS A 120 -2.81 -16.54 7.57
C HIS A 120 -2.24 -15.14 7.33
N ARG A 121 -1.38 -14.66 8.24
CA ARG A 121 -0.70 -13.36 8.09
C ARG A 121 0.14 -13.30 6.84
N LEU A 122 0.87 -14.37 6.52
CA LEU A 122 1.71 -14.43 5.34
C LEU A 122 0.87 -14.41 4.05
N PHE A 123 -0.22 -15.19 3.99
CA PHE A 123 -1.15 -15.16 2.86
C PHE A 123 -1.70 -13.76 2.62
N TRP A 124 -2.24 -13.12 3.67
CA TRP A 124 -2.83 -11.79 3.56
C TRP A 124 -1.80 -10.69 3.26
N SER A 125 -0.57 -10.85 3.72
CA SER A 125 0.55 -9.97 3.36
C SER A 125 0.89 -10.09 1.87
N CYS A 126 0.96 -11.31 1.35
CA CYS A 126 1.15 -11.56 -0.08
C CYS A 126 -0.01 -11.00 -0.90
N TYR A 127 -1.26 -11.27 -0.50
CA TYR A 127 -2.45 -10.83 -1.22
C TYR A 127 -2.53 -9.30 -1.28
N PHE A 128 -2.35 -8.62 -0.13
CA PHE A 128 -2.31 -7.16 -0.08
C PHE A 128 -1.18 -6.62 -0.96
N TRP A 129 0.03 -7.17 -0.83
CA TRP A 129 1.17 -6.69 -1.60
C TRP A 129 1.03 -6.89 -3.11
N ASP A 130 0.40 -8.00 -3.56
CA ASP A 130 0.06 -8.24 -4.97
C ASP A 130 -0.77 -7.09 -5.54
N LYS A 131 -1.80 -6.60 -4.83
CA LYS A 131 -2.66 -5.52 -5.34
C LYS A 131 -1.94 -4.18 -5.36
N ILE A 132 -1.16 -3.93 -4.31
CA ILE A 132 -0.41 -2.68 -4.17
C ILE A 132 0.71 -2.57 -5.21
N ILE A 133 1.49 -3.63 -5.42
CA ILE A 133 2.55 -3.61 -6.43
C ILE A 133 1.99 -3.58 -7.86
N SER A 134 0.87 -4.26 -8.11
CA SER A 134 0.14 -4.18 -9.38
C SER A 134 -0.34 -2.77 -9.69
N LEU A 135 -0.89 -2.05 -8.70
CA LEU A 135 -1.25 -0.64 -8.84
C LEU A 135 -0.04 0.23 -9.22
N TYR A 136 1.09 0.06 -8.52
CA TYR A 136 2.28 0.89 -8.76
C TYR A 136 2.92 0.65 -10.12
N LEU A 137 2.85 -0.59 -10.62
CA LEU A 137 3.50 -0.98 -11.86
C LEU A 137 2.56 -1.04 -13.06
N GLY A 138 1.26 -0.79 -12.86
CA GLY A 138 0.24 -0.86 -13.91
C GLY A 138 0.09 -2.26 -14.49
N ARG A 139 0.01 -3.28 -13.62
CA ARG A 139 -0.06 -4.69 -14.01
C ARG A 139 -1.30 -5.36 -13.40
N SER A 140 -1.79 -6.42 -14.04
CA SER A 140 -2.88 -7.22 -13.46
C SER A 140 -2.38 -7.96 -12.20
N PRO A 141 -3.16 -7.96 -11.11
CA PRO A 141 -2.85 -8.78 -9.94
C PRO A 141 -2.90 -10.28 -10.27
N SER A 142 -2.07 -11.06 -9.58
CA SER A 142 -1.91 -12.50 -9.85
C SER A 142 -2.60 -13.40 -8.83
N MET A 143 -2.73 -12.94 -7.58
CA MET A 143 -3.30 -13.75 -6.50
C MET A 143 -4.82 -13.67 -6.51
N GLN A 144 -5.49 -14.82 -6.46
CA GLN A 144 -6.95 -14.89 -6.34
C GLN A 144 -7.36 -15.13 -4.89
N HIS A 145 -8.52 -14.59 -4.50
CA HIS A 145 -9.16 -14.88 -3.22
C HIS A 145 -10.41 -15.72 -3.49
N SER A 146 -10.55 -16.83 -2.79
CA SER A 146 -11.65 -17.77 -3.00
C SER A 146 -12.18 -18.30 -1.68
N LEU A 147 -13.25 -19.10 -1.74
CA LEU A 147 -13.82 -19.73 -0.55
C LEU A 147 -12.83 -20.63 0.18
N VAL A 148 -11.79 -21.16 -0.46
CA VAL A 148 -10.80 -22.02 0.20
C VAL A 148 -9.64 -21.23 0.80
N SER A 149 -9.55 -19.93 0.55
CA SER A 149 -8.48 -19.08 1.06
C SER A 149 -8.59 -18.86 2.57
N PRO A 150 -7.45 -18.56 3.25
CA PRO A 150 -7.43 -18.15 4.65
C PRO A 150 -8.49 -17.11 5.00
N PRO A 151 -9.19 -17.24 6.14
CA PRO A 151 -10.21 -16.28 6.56
C PRO A 151 -9.60 -14.90 6.84
N GLN A 152 -10.42 -13.85 6.74
CA GLN A 152 -10.05 -12.47 7.10
C GLN A 152 -10.15 -12.23 8.62
N ILE A 153 -9.53 -13.12 9.39
CA ILE A 153 -9.49 -13.08 10.85
C ILE A 153 -8.06 -13.40 11.29
N ILE A 154 -7.53 -12.59 12.19
CA ILE A 154 -6.29 -12.85 12.93
C ILE A 154 -6.70 -12.95 14.39
N MET A 155 -6.35 -14.05 15.03
CA MET A 155 -6.64 -14.27 16.45
C MET A 155 -5.53 -13.73 17.36
N ASP A 156 -4.30 -13.59 16.84
CA ASP A 156 -3.20 -12.98 17.58
C ASP A 156 -3.34 -11.44 17.64
N ASP A 157 -3.64 -10.92 18.82
CA ASP A 157 -3.80 -9.49 19.12
C ASP A 157 -2.59 -8.87 19.85
N SER A 158 -1.46 -9.60 19.93
CA SER A 158 -0.25 -9.14 20.65
C SER A 158 0.22 -7.75 20.22
N ALA A 159 0.17 -7.46 18.91
CA ALA A 159 0.57 -6.18 18.33
C ALA A 159 -0.54 -5.09 18.30
N GLU A 160 -1.75 -5.40 18.79
CA GLU A 160 -2.89 -4.47 18.74
C GLU A 160 -2.68 -3.31 19.72
N ASN A 161 -2.31 -3.64 20.96
CA ASN A 161 -2.20 -2.69 22.06
C ASN A 161 -0.77 -2.17 22.30
N GLU A 162 0.17 -2.50 21.41
CA GLU A 162 1.55 -2.01 21.52
C GLU A 162 1.60 -0.49 21.44
N LEU A 163 2.54 0.10 22.18
CA LEU A 163 2.80 1.54 22.10
C LEU A 163 3.62 1.84 20.84
N TRP A 164 3.06 2.72 20.01
CA TRP A 164 3.69 3.21 18.80
C TRP A 164 4.20 4.65 18.99
N VAL A 165 5.44 4.87 18.56
CA VAL A 165 6.05 6.19 18.42
C VAL A 165 6.81 6.25 17.10
N PRO A 166 6.87 7.42 16.43
CA PRO A 166 7.69 7.55 15.23
C PRO A 166 9.17 7.44 15.60
N PHE A 167 9.95 6.71 14.79
CA PHE A 167 11.34 6.37 15.08
C PHE A 167 12.22 7.59 15.41
N ASP A 168 12.04 8.71 14.69
CA ASP A 168 12.85 9.93 14.86
C ASP A 168 12.46 10.78 16.08
N SER A 169 11.31 10.52 16.73
CA SER A 169 10.88 11.30 17.91
C SER A 169 11.72 11.07 19.16
N LEU A 170 12.62 10.09 19.14
CA LEU A 170 13.50 9.77 20.26
C LEU A 170 14.73 10.68 20.35
N HIS A 171 15.09 11.42 19.29
CA HIS A 171 16.49 11.88 19.13
C HIS A 171 16.75 13.34 18.72
N GLY A 172 15.90 14.32 19.06
CA GLY A 172 16.43 15.71 19.12
C GLY A 172 15.52 16.92 18.86
N GLY A 173 14.21 16.82 19.03
CA GLY A 173 13.35 18.01 19.10
C GLY A 173 12.82 18.27 20.51
N ASP A 174 12.57 19.53 20.86
CA ASP A 174 11.83 19.90 22.08
C ASP A 174 10.40 19.30 22.10
N TRP A 175 9.89 18.93 20.92
CA TRP A 175 8.60 18.29 20.72
C TRP A 175 8.73 16.76 20.68
N LYS A 176 7.96 16.07 21.53
CA LYS A 176 7.84 14.60 21.54
C LYS A 176 6.44 14.20 21.14
N TYR A 177 6.34 13.31 20.15
CA TYR A 177 5.07 12.70 19.78
C TYR A 177 4.54 11.85 20.97
N PRO A 178 3.28 12.05 21.40
CA PRO A 178 2.72 11.26 22.49
C PRO A 178 2.55 9.80 22.05
N PRO A 179 3.01 8.80 22.81
CA PRO A 179 2.79 7.40 22.48
C PRO A 179 1.31 7.11 22.22
N ALA A 180 1.04 6.43 21.11
CA ALA A 180 -0.31 6.06 20.69
C ALA A 180 -0.42 4.54 20.58
N THR A 181 -1.60 3.99 20.76
CA THR A 181 -1.83 2.57 20.50
C THR A 181 -1.62 2.25 19.02
N ALA A 182 -0.87 1.19 18.73
CA ALA A 182 -0.48 0.84 17.37
C ALA A 182 -1.67 0.40 16.52
N HIS A 183 -2.59 -0.40 17.07
CA HIS A 183 -3.71 -1.00 16.32
C HIS A 183 -3.24 -1.79 15.09
N SER A 184 -2.09 -2.46 15.20
CA SER A 184 -1.41 -3.07 14.05
C SER A 184 -2.26 -4.18 13.42
N THR A 185 -2.84 -5.04 14.24
CA THR A 185 -3.63 -6.19 13.79
C THR A 185 -4.93 -5.73 13.13
N SER A 186 -5.71 -4.88 13.81
CA SER A 186 -6.99 -4.37 13.30
C SER A 186 -6.83 -3.51 12.05
N CYS A 187 -5.78 -2.67 11.99
CA CYS A 187 -5.46 -1.89 10.79
C CYS A 187 -5.02 -2.77 9.63
N PHE A 188 -4.16 -3.77 9.86
CA PHE A 188 -3.72 -4.70 8.82
C PHE A 188 -4.92 -5.46 8.23
N MET A 189 -5.80 -5.99 9.08
CA MET A 189 -6.98 -6.72 8.60
C MET A 189 -7.97 -5.84 7.86
N SER A 190 -8.17 -4.59 8.31
CA SER A 190 -8.96 -3.61 7.58
C SER A 190 -8.36 -3.33 6.20
N ALA A 191 -7.03 -3.19 6.09
CA ALA A 191 -6.34 -2.99 4.82
C ALA A 191 -6.44 -4.21 3.89
N CYS A 192 -6.34 -5.44 4.41
CA CYS A 192 -6.55 -6.66 3.63
C CYS A 192 -7.98 -6.76 3.09
N ARG A 193 -8.99 -6.44 3.90
CA ARG A 193 -10.40 -6.38 3.46
C ARG A 193 -10.61 -5.36 2.36
N LEU A 194 -10.02 -4.18 2.52
CA LEU A 194 -10.05 -3.14 1.49
C LEU A 194 -9.39 -3.61 0.18
N SER A 195 -8.30 -4.38 0.27
CA SER A 195 -7.60 -4.90 -0.91
C SER A 195 -8.40 -5.94 -1.70
N VAL A 196 -9.36 -6.63 -1.08
CA VAL A 196 -10.29 -7.53 -1.80
C VAL A 196 -11.26 -6.73 -2.65
N ILE A 197 -11.83 -5.64 -2.12
CA ILE A 197 -12.66 -4.71 -2.91
C ILE A 197 -11.83 -4.11 -4.04
N PHE A 198 -10.59 -3.70 -3.74
CA PHE A 198 -9.70 -3.11 -4.73
C PHE A 198 -9.26 -4.08 -5.84
N ASN A 199 -9.19 -5.38 -5.56
CA ASN A 199 -8.91 -6.39 -6.58
C ASN A 199 -9.94 -6.33 -7.73
N GLU A 200 -11.22 -6.20 -7.40
CA GLU A 200 -12.30 -6.10 -8.40
C GLU A 200 -12.16 -4.84 -9.24
N ILE A 201 -11.75 -3.72 -8.63
CA ILE A 201 -11.48 -2.46 -9.34
C ILE A 201 -10.30 -2.64 -10.32
N LEU A 202 -9.21 -3.29 -9.88
CA LEU A 202 -8.05 -3.54 -10.75
C LEU A 202 -8.41 -4.41 -11.96
N ILE A 203 -9.19 -5.48 -11.76
CA ILE A 203 -9.55 -6.42 -12.83
C ILE A 203 -10.61 -5.81 -13.76
N HIS A 204 -11.67 -5.22 -13.21
CA HIS A 204 -12.82 -4.79 -14.01
C HIS A 204 -12.79 -3.34 -14.48
N MET A 205 -11.78 -2.55 -14.10
CA MET A 205 -11.59 -1.18 -14.60
C MET A 205 -10.23 -0.91 -15.21
N TYR A 206 -9.20 -1.66 -14.84
CA TYR A 206 -7.81 -1.37 -15.20
C TYR A 206 -7.04 -2.60 -15.71
N ASP A 207 -7.72 -3.64 -16.19
CA ASP A 207 -7.00 -4.82 -16.72
C ASP A 207 -6.24 -4.45 -18.01
N PRO A 208 -4.90 -4.51 -18.02
CA PRO A 208 -4.12 -4.29 -19.23
C PRO A 208 -4.25 -5.44 -20.24
N LEU A 209 -4.73 -6.62 -19.83
CA LEU A 209 -4.82 -7.81 -20.69
C LEU A 209 -6.13 -7.83 -21.50
N CYS A 210 -7.22 -7.40 -20.90
CA CYS A 210 -8.55 -7.35 -21.51
C CYS A 210 -9.11 -5.93 -21.42
N GLN A 211 -9.55 -5.36 -22.54
CA GLN A 211 -10.33 -4.13 -22.49
C GLN A 211 -11.69 -4.43 -21.87
N ASN A 212 -11.90 -3.91 -20.66
CA ASN A 212 -13.18 -4.01 -19.97
C ASN A 212 -14.26 -3.29 -20.80
N THR A 213 -15.37 -3.97 -21.00
CA THR A 213 -16.54 -3.40 -21.64
C THR A 213 -17.19 -2.37 -20.74
N GLU A 214 -17.91 -1.47 -21.37
CA GLU A 214 -18.72 -0.45 -20.71
C GLU A 214 -19.65 -1.03 -19.63
N GLN A 215 -20.28 -2.17 -19.94
CA GLN A 215 -21.16 -2.89 -19.03
C GLN A 215 -20.40 -3.45 -17.82
N GLU A 216 -19.24 -4.10 -18.02
CA GLU A 216 -18.43 -4.65 -16.92
C GLU A 216 -17.97 -3.55 -15.96
N MET A 217 -17.60 -2.39 -16.49
CA MET A 217 -17.18 -1.25 -15.66
C MET A 217 -18.36 -0.68 -14.84
N GLN A 218 -19.57 -0.63 -15.41
CA GLN A 218 -20.78 -0.22 -14.66
C GLN A 218 -21.16 -1.24 -13.59
N GLU A 219 -21.10 -2.54 -13.89
CA GLU A 219 -21.36 -3.60 -12.91
C GLU A 219 -20.33 -3.56 -11.76
N CYS A 220 -19.06 -3.29 -12.09
CA CYS A 220 -18.02 -3.04 -11.09
C CYS A 220 -18.36 -1.81 -10.23
N LEU A 221 -18.73 -0.68 -10.84
CA LEU A 221 -19.11 0.52 -10.09
C LEU A 221 -20.30 0.26 -9.14
N GLN A 222 -21.35 -0.37 -9.64
CA GLN A 222 -22.58 -0.66 -8.90
C GLN A 222 -22.33 -1.62 -7.72
N SER A 223 -21.37 -2.53 -7.85
CA SER A 223 -21.02 -3.49 -6.77
C SER A 223 -19.99 -2.92 -5.80
N GLN A 224 -18.97 -2.22 -6.28
CA GLN A 224 -17.83 -1.81 -5.46
C GLN A 224 -18.04 -0.48 -4.74
N ASP A 225 -18.81 0.47 -5.26
CA ASP A 225 -19.13 1.72 -4.52
C ASP A 225 -19.85 1.45 -3.19
N PRO A 226 -20.97 0.69 -3.14
CA PRO A 226 -21.60 0.35 -1.87
C PRO A 226 -20.69 -0.51 -0.97
N ALA A 227 -19.86 -1.40 -1.54
CA ALA A 227 -18.91 -2.19 -0.76
C ALA A 227 -17.85 -1.30 -0.07
N MET A 228 -17.32 -0.30 -0.78
CA MET A 228 -16.38 0.68 -0.21
C MET A 228 -17.04 1.55 0.87
N LYS A 229 -18.29 1.99 0.66
CA LYS A 229 -19.05 2.75 1.67
C LYS A 229 -19.30 1.90 2.91
N MET A 230 -19.75 0.67 2.73
CA MET A 230 -19.95 -0.28 3.83
C MET A 230 -18.67 -0.56 4.60
N TRP A 231 -17.54 -0.76 3.90
CA TRP A 231 -16.23 -0.92 4.54
C TRP A 231 -15.86 0.30 5.41
N TRP A 232 -16.07 1.52 4.89
CA TRP A 232 -15.79 2.76 5.61
C TRP A 232 -16.70 2.97 6.83
N ASP A 233 -17.96 2.57 6.74
CA ASP A 233 -18.93 2.66 7.84
C ASP A 233 -18.65 1.65 8.95
N GLN A 234 -18.14 0.47 8.59
CA GLN A 234 -17.74 -0.56 9.54
C GLN A 234 -16.34 -0.35 10.14
N LEU A 235 -15.55 0.58 9.59
CA LEU A 235 -14.20 0.85 10.07
C LEU A 235 -14.26 1.43 11.51
N PRO A 236 -13.54 0.84 12.47
CA PRO A 236 -13.52 1.35 13.85
C PRO A 236 -13.10 2.82 13.93
N PRO A 237 -13.70 3.64 14.82
CA PRO A 237 -13.41 5.07 14.89
C PRO A 237 -11.93 5.42 15.08
N HIS A 238 -11.18 4.61 15.84
CA HIS A 238 -9.74 4.83 16.07
C HIS A 238 -8.86 4.53 14.84
N LEU A 239 -9.40 3.86 13.82
CA LEU A 239 -8.74 3.61 12.54
C LEU A 239 -9.20 4.57 11.43
N LYS A 240 -10.18 5.43 11.70
CA LYS A 240 -10.85 6.28 10.71
C LYS A 240 -10.40 7.72 10.86
N ILE A 241 -9.92 8.33 9.76
CA ILE A 241 -9.55 9.74 9.73
C ILE A 241 -10.63 10.49 8.96
N ASP A 242 -11.41 11.33 9.65
CA ASP A 242 -12.37 12.23 9.01
C ASP A 242 -11.64 13.47 8.46
N PRO A 243 -11.60 13.67 7.13
CA PRO A 243 -10.95 14.82 6.52
C PRO A 243 -11.57 16.18 6.90
N LEU A 244 -12.83 16.19 7.39
CA LEU A 244 -13.52 17.39 7.84
C LEU A 244 -13.29 17.69 9.32
N ALA A 245 -12.80 16.72 10.09
CA ALA A 245 -12.56 16.82 11.52
C ALA A 245 -11.18 16.24 11.88
N LEU A 246 -10.14 16.76 11.24
CA LEU A 246 -8.77 16.27 11.44
C LEU A 246 -8.28 16.49 12.89
N PRO A 247 -7.60 15.49 13.49
CA PRO A 247 -6.93 15.68 14.77
C PRO A 247 -5.74 16.63 14.64
N ALA A 248 -5.25 17.12 15.79
CA ALA A 248 -4.06 17.97 15.83
C ALA A 248 -2.79 17.25 15.38
N LEU A 249 -2.69 15.94 15.66
CA LEU A 249 -1.57 15.08 15.30
C LEU A 249 -2.09 13.86 14.54
N ALA A 250 -1.33 13.41 13.55
CA ALA A 250 -1.62 12.19 12.82
C ALA A 250 -1.56 10.97 13.75
N PRO A 251 -2.44 9.97 13.59
CA PRO A 251 -2.29 8.66 14.22
C PRO A 251 -1.07 7.90 13.63
N PRO A 252 -0.73 6.71 14.15
CA PRO A 252 0.32 5.85 13.58
C PRO A 252 0.28 5.76 12.04
N SER A 253 1.47 5.79 11.43
CA SER A 253 1.61 6.01 9.97
C SER A 253 0.89 4.98 9.09
N HIS A 254 0.74 3.75 9.56
CA HIS A 254 0.01 2.70 8.82
C HIS A 254 -1.50 2.99 8.77
N ILE A 255 -2.08 3.60 9.80
CA ILE A 255 -3.49 4.04 9.82
C ILE A 255 -3.69 5.17 8.80
N VAL A 256 -2.79 6.15 8.80
CA VAL A 256 -2.78 7.25 7.81
C VAL A 256 -2.69 6.69 6.39
N THR A 257 -1.81 5.72 6.17
CA THR A 257 -1.60 5.08 4.85
C THR A 257 -2.86 4.35 4.38
N MET A 258 -3.52 3.60 5.26
CA MET A 258 -4.76 2.90 4.90
C MET A 258 -5.89 3.88 4.51
N ASN A 259 -6.06 4.98 5.26
CA ASN A 259 -7.06 6.00 4.93
C ASN A 259 -6.77 6.69 3.59
N ALA A 260 -5.50 6.99 3.30
CA ALA A 260 -5.11 7.52 2.00
C ALA A 260 -5.36 6.54 0.84
N LEU A 261 -5.09 5.24 1.06
CA LEU A 261 -5.37 4.18 0.08
C LEU A 261 -6.88 4.03 -0.17
N TYR A 262 -7.73 4.12 0.86
CA TYR A 262 -9.18 4.13 0.70
C TYR A 262 -9.63 5.19 -0.31
N HIS A 263 -9.23 6.46 -0.10
CA HIS A 263 -9.57 7.54 -1.03
C HIS A 263 -8.90 7.38 -2.41
N THR A 264 -7.72 6.77 -2.47
CA THR A 264 -7.06 6.46 -3.75
C THR A 264 -7.90 5.47 -4.54
N PHE A 265 -8.39 4.40 -3.91
CA PHE A 265 -9.21 3.38 -4.56
C PHE A 265 -10.58 3.94 -4.97
N ARG A 266 -11.15 4.88 -4.19
CA ARG A 266 -12.36 5.60 -4.61
C ARG A 266 -12.13 6.39 -5.89
N ILE A 267 -11.03 7.14 -5.98
CA ILE A 267 -10.69 7.86 -7.21
C ILE A 267 -10.57 6.87 -8.38
N LEU A 268 -9.88 5.75 -8.18
CA LEU A 268 -9.72 4.73 -9.22
C LEU A 268 -11.07 4.10 -9.64
N LEU A 269 -12.03 3.96 -8.72
CA LEU A 269 -13.36 3.46 -9.05
C LEU A 269 -14.14 4.42 -9.98
N PHE A 270 -14.10 5.72 -9.70
CA PHE A 270 -14.91 6.71 -10.41
C PHE A 270 -14.22 7.29 -11.65
N ARG A 271 -12.88 7.35 -11.67
CA ARG A 271 -12.11 8.02 -12.72
C ARG A 271 -12.37 7.48 -14.14
N PRO A 272 -12.49 6.17 -14.40
CA PRO A 272 -12.77 5.66 -15.74
C PRO A 272 -14.14 6.11 -16.27
N MET A 273 -15.07 6.45 -15.37
CA MET A 273 -16.40 6.95 -15.73
C MET A 273 -16.39 8.42 -16.17
N LEU A 274 -15.27 9.14 -16.00
CA LEU A 274 -15.13 10.54 -16.41
C LEU A 274 -14.82 10.68 -17.90
N SER A 275 -14.19 9.67 -18.52
CA SER A 275 -13.93 9.62 -19.96
C SER A 275 -15.12 9.14 -20.77
N TRP A 276 -16.21 8.77 -20.10
CA TRP A 276 -17.41 8.22 -20.73
C TRP A 276 -18.15 9.31 -21.53
N GLN A 277 -18.27 9.10 -22.84
CA GLN A 277 -19.09 9.96 -23.70
C GLN A 277 -20.56 9.62 -23.51
N VAL A 278 -21.34 10.55 -22.95
CA VAL A 278 -22.79 10.43 -22.96
C VAL A 278 -23.27 10.48 -24.41
N HIS A 279 -24.00 9.45 -24.84
CA HIS A 279 -24.62 9.45 -26.16
C HIS A 279 -25.55 10.66 -26.28
N PRO A 280 -25.49 11.43 -27.39
CA PRO A 280 -26.36 12.58 -27.59
C PRO A 280 -27.80 12.11 -27.70
N GLY A 281 -28.57 12.20 -26.61
CA GLY A 281 -29.97 11.77 -26.54
C GLY A 281 -30.49 11.40 -25.15
N ASP A 282 -29.63 11.29 -24.12
CA ASP A 282 -30.06 10.96 -22.76
C ASP A 282 -30.22 12.23 -21.90
N ASP A 283 -31.45 12.77 -21.82
CA ASP A 283 -31.84 13.98 -21.07
C ASP A 283 -31.94 13.75 -19.53
N GLY A 284 -31.16 12.80 -18.99
CA GLY A 284 -31.05 12.55 -17.54
C GLY A 284 -30.04 13.49 -16.85
N PRO A 285 -30.08 13.63 -15.51
CA PRO A 285 -29.01 14.32 -14.78
C PRO A 285 -27.67 13.65 -15.10
N HIS A 286 -26.72 14.43 -15.63
CA HIS A 286 -25.45 13.93 -16.16
C HIS A 286 -24.71 13.08 -15.09
N PRO A 287 -24.59 11.75 -15.27
CA PRO A 287 -23.93 10.86 -14.31
C PRO A 287 -22.47 11.28 -14.03
N MET A 288 -21.84 11.86 -15.05
CA MET A 288 -20.45 12.33 -15.05
C MET A 288 -20.18 13.42 -14.00
N GLN A 289 -21.14 14.31 -13.72
CA GLN A 289 -20.97 15.37 -12.71
C GLN A 289 -20.83 14.75 -11.30
N ASN A 290 -21.61 13.72 -11.00
CA ASN A 290 -21.57 13.04 -9.72
C ASN A 290 -20.24 12.27 -9.53
N HIS A 291 -19.76 11.57 -10.57
CA HIS A 291 -18.48 10.86 -10.51
C HIS A 291 -17.28 11.80 -10.31
N LEU A 292 -17.31 12.99 -10.93
CA LEU A 292 -16.27 13.99 -10.74
C LEU A 292 -16.27 14.52 -9.30
N VAL A 293 -17.45 14.78 -8.74
CA VAL A 293 -17.59 15.19 -7.33
C VAL A 293 -16.98 14.14 -6.39
N GLU A 294 -17.20 12.85 -6.64
CA GLU A 294 -16.61 11.78 -5.83
C GLU A 294 -15.08 11.72 -5.93
N CYS A 295 -14.53 11.91 -7.15
CA CYS A 295 -13.09 12.00 -7.37
C CYS A 295 -12.49 13.21 -6.64
N VAL A 296 -13.08 14.40 -6.78
CA VAL A 296 -12.59 15.65 -6.18
C VAL A 296 -12.70 15.60 -4.65
N THR A 297 -13.77 15.01 -4.12
CA THR A 297 -13.96 14.80 -2.67
C THR A 297 -12.84 13.91 -2.12
N SER A 298 -12.59 12.77 -2.76
CA SER A 298 -11.52 11.85 -2.36
C SER A 298 -10.12 12.45 -2.54
N ALA A 299 -9.87 13.20 -3.62
CA ALA A 299 -8.61 13.90 -3.84
C ALA A 299 -8.36 14.98 -2.78
N THR A 300 -9.42 15.69 -2.36
CA THR A 300 -9.35 16.69 -1.28
C THR A 300 -9.07 16.03 0.07
N ALA A 301 -9.65 14.86 0.33
CA ALA A 301 -9.35 14.07 1.52
C ALA A 301 -7.88 13.61 1.56
N ILE A 302 -7.34 13.14 0.42
CA ILE A 302 -5.94 12.72 0.31
C ILE A 302 -4.98 13.86 0.69
N ILE A 303 -5.17 15.08 0.15
CA ILE A 303 -4.26 16.20 0.47
C ILE A 303 -4.38 16.61 1.93
N ALA A 304 -5.57 16.52 2.53
CA ALA A 304 -5.79 16.85 3.94
C ALA A 304 -5.11 15.83 4.87
N ILE A 305 -5.25 14.53 4.57
CA ILE A 305 -4.57 13.43 5.28
C ILE A 305 -3.05 13.51 5.10
N PHE A 306 -2.58 13.82 3.90
CA PHE A 306 -1.15 13.96 3.60
C PHE A 306 -0.52 15.18 4.28
N ASP A 307 -1.24 16.30 4.34
CA ASP A 307 -0.80 17.48 5.08
C ASP A 307 -0.71 17.18 6.59
N LEU A 308 -1.70 16.51 7.17
CA LEU A 308 -1.67 16.04 8.56
C LEU A 308 -0.45 15.13 8.82
N PHE A 309 -0.16 14.20 7.90
CA PHE A 309 1.04 13.35 7.96
C PHE A 309 2.31 14.19 7.98
N CYS A 310 2.47 15.11 7.03
CA CYS A 310 3.68 15.91 6.90
C CYS A 310 3.90 16.84 8.10
N ARG A 311 2.82 17.44 8.65
CA ARG A 311 2.91 18.26 9.86
C ARG A 311 3.33 17.46 11.10
N THR A 312 2.98 16.17 11.14
CA THR A 312 3.25 15.32 12.32
C THR A 312 4.60 14.61 12.22
N PHE A 313 4.91 14.02 11.08
CA PHE A 313 6.06 13.13 10.90
C PHE A 313 7.09 13.67 9.92
N THR A 314 6.86 14.81 9.28
CA THR A 314 7.66 15.33 8.16
C THR A 314 7.55 14.49 6.89
N ILE A 315 7.88 15.11 5.75
CA ILE A 315 7.87 14.44 4.45
C ILE A 315 8.96 13.36 4.32
N ASN A 316 9.97 13.36 5.19
CA ASN A 316 11.08 12.39 5.16
C ASN A 316 10.63 10.96 5.44
N HIS A 317 9.54 10.79 6.19
CA HIS A 317 8.96 9.49 6.53
C HIS A 317 7.91 9.02 5.52
N CYS A 318 7.65 9.79 4.46
CA CYS A 318 6.62 9.50 3.48
C CYS A 318 6.88 8.14 2.80
N VAL A 319 5.93 7.21 2.91
CA VAL A 319 5.96 5.91 2.23
C VAL A 319 5.45 6.02 0.79
N LEU A 320 5.79 5.04 -0.05
CA LEU A 320 5.42 5.06 -1.47
C LEU A 320 3.90 5.17 -1.67
N SER A 321 3.10 4.50 -0.84
CA SER A 321 1.64 4.57 -0.88
C SER A 321 1.11 6.00 -0.75
N LEU A 322 1.65 6.79 0.20
CA LEU A 322 1.24 8.17 0.39
C LEU A 322 1.66 9.07 -0.78
N SER A 323 2.89 8.88 -1.28
CA SER A 323 3.35 9.57 -2.50
C SER A 323 2.45 9.27 -3.70
N TYR A 324 2.07 8.01 -3.86
CA TYR A 324 1.17 7.57 -4.94
C TYR A 324 -0.24 8.14 -4.77
N SER A 325 -0.79 8.19 -3.56
CA SER A 325 -2.08 8.84 -3.29
C SER A 325 -2.07 10.31 -3.70
N VAL A 326 -1.04 11.07 -3.30
CA VAL A 326 -0.90 12.50 -3.69
C VAL A 326 -0.79 12.65 -5.20
N TYR A 327 -0.07 11.74 -5.87
CA TYR A 327 0.00 11.68 -7.32
C TYR A 327 -1.38 11.50 -7.96
N ILE A 328 -2.15 10.51 -7.51
CA ILE A 328 -3.51 10.27 -8.02
C ILE A 328 -4.41 11.49 -7.78
N ALA A 329 -4.34 12.11 -6.61
CA ALA A 329 -5.07 13.35 -6.33
C ALA A 329 -4.67 14.51 -7.28
N ALA A 330 -3.36 14.65 -7.58
CA ALA A 330 -2.86 15.64 -8.52
C ALA A 330 -3.50 15.48 -9.92
N THR A 331 -3.66 14.23 -10.39
CA THR A 331 -4.30 13.98 -11.70
C THR A 331 -5.75 14.47 -11.74
N ILE A 332 -6.50 14.37 -10.65
CA ILE A 332 -7.87 14.85 -10.56
C ILE A 332 -7.93 16.38 -10.55
N PHE A 333 -7.06 17.04 -9.77
CA PHE A 333 -7.01 18.50 -9.77
C PHE A 333 -6.51 19.07 -11.11
N LEU A 334 -5.62 18.36 -11.81
CA LEU A 334 -5.22 18.72 -13.16
C LEU A 334 -6.41 18.69 -14.13
N LEU A 335 -7.21 17.63 -14.10
CA LEU A 335 -8.44 17.54 -14.91
C LEU A 335 -9.40 18.68 -14.59
N GLN A 336 -9.57 19.03 -13.31
CA GLN A 336 -10.42 20.15 -12.88
C GLN A 336 -9.90 21.49 -13.41
N VAL A 337 -8.59 21.75 -13.35
CA VAL A 337 -7.97 22.97 -13.89
C VAL A 337 -8.06 23.03 -15.42
N GLN A 338 -7.91 21.89 -16.11
CA GLN A 338 -8.08 21.84 -17.56
C GLN A 338 -9.52 22.13 -17.99
N ALA A 339 -10.51 21.62 -17.24
CA ALA A 339 -11.92 21.88 -17.49
C ALA A 339 -12.36 23.29 -17.09
N THR A 340 -11.77 23.86 -16.03
CA THR A 340 -12.12 25.20 -15.52
C THR A 340 -10.85 25.93 -15.05
N PRO A 341 -10.12 26.58 -15.98
CA PRO A 341 -8.84 27.25 -15.66
C PRO A 341 -8.95 28.38 -14.63
N GLU A 342 -10.14 28.95 -14.47
CA GLU A 342 -10.42 30.04 -13.52
C GLU A 342 -10.61 29.55 -12.07
N ASP A 343 -10.72 28.23 -11.85
CA ASP A 343 -10.87 27.64 -10.51
C ASP A 343 -9.56 27.75 -9.72
N GLN A 344 -9.40 28.88 -9.02
CA GLN A 344 -8.24 29.15 -8.19
C GLN A 344 -8.06 28.12 -7.07
N GLN A 345 -9.14 27.49 -6.60
CA GLN A 345 -9.04 26.48 -5.55
C GLN A 345 -8.43 25.19 -6.11
N ALA A 346 -8.86 24.75 -7.29
CA ALA A 346 -8.26 23.62 -7.99
C ALA A 346 -6.78 23.86 -8.30
N VAL A 347 -6.41 25.06 -8.77
CA VAL A 347 -5.01 25.43 -9.02
C VAL A 347 -4.17 25.37 -7.74
N ARG A 348 -4.67 25.87 -6.61
CA ARG A 348 -3.95 25.80 -5.31
C ARG A 348 -3.74 24.36 -4.86
N LYS A 349 -4.77 23.51 -4.97
CA LYS A 349 -4.69 22.09 -4.61
C LYS A 349 -3.70 21.33 -5.51
N LEU A 350 -3.72 21.59 -6.81
CA LEU A 350 -2.75 21.04 -7.76
C LEU A 350 -1.31 21.46 -7.42
N ASN A 351 -1.09 22.75 -7.16
CA ASN A 351 0.22 23.27 -6.78
C ASN A 351 0.75 22.65 -5.47
N PHE A 352 -0.12 22.41 -4.49
CA PHE A 352 0.24 21.67 -3.28
C PHE A 352 0.75 20.27 -3.61
N CYS A 353 0.02 19.51 -4.44
CA CYS A 353 0.44 18.18 -4.84
C CYS A 353 1.77 18.19 -5.59
N ILE A 354 1.95 19.11 -6.56
CA ILE A 354 3.19 19.24 -7.34
C ILE A 354 4.37 19.56 -6.40
N HIS A 355 4.18 20.47 -5.46
CA HIS A 355 5.21 20.83 -4.49
C HIS A 355 5.60 19.64 -3.61
N ALA A 356 4.61 18.93 -3.05
CA ALA A 356 4.83 17.74 -2.24
C ALA A 356 5.59 16.65 -3.02
N LEU A 357 5.15 16.35 -4.24
CA LEU A 357 5.80 15.37 -5.12
C LEU A 357 7.23 15.77 -5.51
N HIS A 358 7.45 17.06 -5.76
CA HIS A 358 8.78 17.60 -6.02
C HIS A 358 9.70 17.45 -4.81
N GLN A 359 9.22 17.68 -3.58
CA GLN A 359 10.00 17.42 -2.37
C GLN A 359 10.32 15.93 -2.19
N ILE A 360 9.35 15.05 -2.42
CA ILE A 360 9.53 13.58 -2.36
C ILE A 360 10.64 13.12 -3.31
N LYS A 361 10.79 13.72 -4.49
CA LYS A 361 11.88 13.42 -5.44
C LYS A 361 13.27 13.58 -4.82
N PHE A 362 13.50 14.57 -3.97
CA PHE A 362 14.82 14.78 -3.35
C PHE A 362 15.02 13.89 -2.13
N VAL A 363 13.96 13.62 -1.39
CA VAL A 363 13.99 12.77 -0.20
C VAL A 363 14.15 11.30 -0.57
N ASN A 364 13.49 10.86 -1.64
CA ASN A 364 13.49 9.47 -2.07
C ASN A 364 13.34 9.33 -3.60
N PRO A 365 14.45 9.44 -4.36
CA PRO A 365 14.44 9.42 -5.82
C PRO A 365 13.81 8.16 -6.43
N GLY A 366 13.95 7.01 -5.76
CA GLY A 366 13.40 5.73 -6.21
C GLY A 366 11.87 5.73 -6.29
N LYS A 367 11.21 6.22 -5.24
CA LYS A 367 9.74 6.39 -5.20
C LYS A 367 9.26 7.33 -6.30
N TRP A 368 9.99 8.42 -6.54
CA TRP A 368 9.66 9.35 -7.60
C TRP A 368 9.74 8.72 -9.00
N ASN A 369 10.72 7.85 -9.25
CA ASN A 369 10.83 7.19 -10.55
C ASN A 369 9.61 6.31 -10.87
N ILE A 370 9.01 5.65 -9.87
CA ILE A 370 7.76 4.89 -10.05
C ILE A 370 6.61 5.83 -10.35
N VAL A 371 6.41 6.86 -9.53
CA VAL A 371 5.36 7.86 -9.74
C VAL A 371 5.47 8.51 -11.12
N ARG A 372 6.70 8.84 -11.53
CA ARG A 372 7.00 9.42 -12.85
C ARG A 372 6.79 8.43 -13.99
N ALA A 373 7.15 7.16 -13.82
CA ALA A 373 6.92 6.14 -14.84
C ALA A 373 5.41 6.01 -15.11
N VAL A 374 4.59 5.97 -14.04
CA VAL A 374 3.13 5.96 -14.16
C VAL A 374 2.60 7.25 -14.79
N PHE A 375 3.20 8.40 -14.50
CA PHE A 375 2.86 9.68 -15.16
C PHE A 375 3.11 9.65 -16.66
N ASN A 376 4.29 9.19 -17.07
CA ASN A 376 4.67 9.14 -18.48
C ASN A 376 3.89 8.08 -19.28
N SER A 377 3.51 6.96 -18.64
CA SER A 377 2.75 5.88 -19.29
C SER A 377 1.27 6.22 -19.53
N ASN A 378 0.71 7.20 -18.81
CA ASN A 378 -0.70 7.58 -18.92
C ASN A 378 -0.99 8.72 -19.90
N HIS A 379 0.00 9.18 -20.70
CA HIS A 379 -0.14 10.26 -21.69
C HIS A 379 -1.02 11.44 -21.21
N LEU A 380 -0.77 11.93 -19.98
CA LEU A 380 -1.27 13.22 -19.49
C LEU A 380 -0.32 14.35 -19.88
#